data_AF-C5ZXN0-F1
#
_entry.id   AF-C5ZXN0-F1
#
_cell.length_a   1.000
_cell.length_b   1.000
_cell.length_c   1.000
_cell.angle_alpha   90.00
_cell.angle_beta   90.00
_cell.angle_gamma   90.00
#
_symmetry.space_group_name_H-M   'P 1'
#
loop_
_entity.id
_entity.type
_entity.pdbx_description
1 polymer ?
#
loop_
_entity_poly.entity_id
_entity_poly.type
_entity_poly.pdbx_seq_one_letter_code
_entity_poly.pdbx_strand_id
1 'polypeptide(L)'
;MVLSTFIQAVAQILSMAINIYIWIVIIAALISWVRPDPYNPIVQILYKLTEPVYAKIRRFIPTIIGGIDITPIIVILALQFINLFFVKLLYSFANTL
;
A
#
# COMPACT_ATOMS: atom_id res chain seq x y z
N MET A 1 6.57 17.85 -24.81
CA MET A 1 7.06 18.66 -23.66
C MET A 1 5.97 18.92 -22.62
N VAL A 2 4.93 19.73 -22.86
CA VAL A 2 3.91 20.01 -21.80
C VAL A 2 3.16 18.75 -21.36
N LEU A 3 2.68 17.95 -22.31
CA LEU A 3 1.95 16.71 -22.02
C LEU A 3 2.81 15.67 -21.28
N SER A 4 4.07 15.50 -21.69
CA SER A 4 5.00 14.58 -21.04
C SER A 4 5.30 14.99 -19.61
N THR A 5 5.55 16.28 -19.33
CA THR A 5 5.73 16.78 -17.97
C THR A 5 4.48 16.59 -17.11
N PHE A 6 3.28 16.79 -17.67
CA PHE A 6 2.03 16.55 -16.94
C PHE A 6 1.89 15.08 -16.51
N ILE A 7 2.15 14.13 -17.42
CA ILE A 7 2.08 12.70 -17.10
C ILE A 7 3.13 12.31 -16.06
N GLN A 8 4.36 12.83 -16.16
CA GLN A 8 5.40 12.60 -15.16
C GLN A 8 4.99 13.09 -13.76
N ALA A 9 4.37 14.28 -13.68
CA ALA A 9 3.88 14.82 -12.41
C ALA A 9 2.77 13.93 -11.81
N VAL A 10 1.82 13.47 -12.62
CA VAL A 10 0.77 12.53 -12.19
C VAL A 10 1.38 11.21 -11.71
N ALA A 11 2.33 10.65 -12.46
CA ALA A 11 3.04 9.44 -12.08
C ALA A 11 3.79 9.60 -10.75
N GLN A 12 4.40 10.76 -10.51
CA GLN A 12 5.09 11.07 -9.26
C GLN A 12 4.15 11.14 -8.07
N ILE A 13 3.02 11.84 -8.21
CA ILE A 13 2.00 11.94 -7.16
C ILE A 13 1.44 10.56 -6.84
N LEU A 14 1.18 9.73 -7.87
CA LEU A 14 0.73 8.36 -7.69
C LEU A 14 1.77 7.52 -6.93
N SER A 15 3.05 7.61 -7.31
CA SER A 15 4.14 6.94 -6.60
C SER A 15 4.21 7.32 -5.13
N MET A 16 4.10 8.63 -4.84
CA MET A 16 4.11 9.16 -3.48
C MET A 16 2.93 8.62 -2.66
N ALA A 17 1.73 8.61 -3.22
CA ALA A 17 0.54 8.06 -2.56
C ALA A 17 0.70 6.57 -2.24
N ILE A 18 1.22 5.78 -3.20
CA ILE A 18 1.50 4.35 -2.98
C ILE A 18 2.53 4.15 -1.85
N ASN A 19 3.63 4.91 -1.87
CA ASN A 19 4.65 4.82 -0.83
C ASN A 19 4.13 5.21 0.55
N ILE A 20 3.31 6.25 0.66
CA ILE A 20 2.65 6.62 1.91
C ILE A 20 1.77 5.48 2.41
N TYR A 21 1.00 4.85 1.53
CA TYR A 21 0.13 3.74 1.91
C TYR A 21 0.93 2.48 2.32
N ILE A 22 2.07 2.21 1.68
CA ILE A 22 3.01 1.17 2.13
C ILE A 22 3.46 1.44 3.57
N TRP A 23 3.83 2.68 3.91
CA TRP A 23 4.22 3.03 5.28
C TRP A 23 3.07 2.86 6.28
N ILE A 24 1.84 3.24 5.92
CA ILE A 24 0.65 2.99 6.75
C ILE A 24 0.50 1.49 7.06
N VAL A 25 0.65 0.63 6.03
CA VAL A 25 0.56 -0.82 6.17
C VAL A 25 1.67 -1.38 7.05
N ILE A 26 2.91 -0.89 6.89
CA ILE A 26 4.05 -1.28 7.75
C ILE A 26 3.78 -0.91 9.20
N ILE A 27 3.38 0.34 9.47
CA ILE A 27 3.09 0.83 10.82
C ILE A 27 1.96 0.01 11.46
N ALA A 28 0.88 -0.24 10.70
CA ALA A 28 -0.24 -1.06 11.16
C ALA A 28 0.21 -2.50 11.49
N ALA A 29 1.06 -3.10 10.67
CA ALA A 29 1.60 -4.44 10.90
C ALA A 29 2.45 -4.50 12.18
N LEU A 30 3.38 -3.56 12.35
CA LEU A 30 4.23 -3.48 13.53
C LEU A 30 3.39 -3.30 14.80
N ILE A 31 2.41 -2.39 14.75
CA ILE A 31 1.48 -2.15 15.85
C ILE A 31 0.68 -3.43 16.16
N SER A 32 0.22 -4.18 15.16
CA SER A 32 -0.54 -5.41 15.38
C SER A 32 0.24 -6.50 16.13
N TRP A 33 1.57 -6.57 15.95
CA TRP A 33 2.41 -7.59 16.59
C TRP A 33 2.65 -7.34 18.08
N VAL A 34 2.54 -6.09 18.54
CA VAL A 34 2.78 -5.72 19.94
C VAL A 34 1.52 -5.69 20.81
N ARG A 35 0.35 -6.10 20.26
CA ARG A 35 -0.94 -6.15 20.97
C ARG A 35 -1.31 -4.81 21.63
N PRO A 36 -1.57 -3.77 20.84
CA PRO A 36 -1.78 -2.41 21.32
C PRO A 36 -3.18 -2.28 21.94
N ASP A 37 -3.41 -1.21 22.70
CA ASP A 37 -4.76 -0.87 23.18
C ASP A 37 -5.70 -0.59 21.99
N PRO A 38 -6.78 -1.37 21.80
CA PRO A 38 -7.74 -1.18 20.71
C PRO A 38 -8.47 0.17 20.76
N TYR A 39 -8.57 0.81 21.93
CA TYR A 39 -9.25 2.09 22.08
C TYR A 39 -8.38 3.28 21.69
N ASN A 40 -7.09 3.07 21.44
CA ASN A 40 -6.19 4.13 20.99
C ASN A 40 -6.66 4.68 19.61
N PRO A 41 -6.89 6.00 19.47
CA PRO A 41 -7.34 6.60 18.21
C PRO A 41 -6.45 6.28 17.00
N ILE A 42 -5.12 6.18 17.21
CA ILE A 42 -4.16 5.86 16.14
C ILE A 42 -4.37 4.43 15.64
N VAL A 43 -4.59 3.48 16.55
CA VAL A 43 -4.86 2.07 16.22
C VAL A 43 -6.16 1.97 15.41
N GLN A 44 -7.21 2.68 15.83
CA GLN A 44 -8.48 2.71 15.10
C GLN A 44 -8.35 3.31 13.70
N ILE A 45 -7.56 4.37 13.54
CA ILE A 45 -7.30 4.99 12.23
C ILE A 45 -6.58 3.99 11.32
N LEU A 46 -5.50 3.38 11.81
CA LEU A 46 -4.74 2.40 11.04
C LEU A 46 -5.61 1.23 10.62
N TYR A 47 -6.40 0.68 11.56
CA TYR A 47 -7.35 -0.39 11.27
C TYR A 47 -8.35 0.02 10.19
N LYS A 48 -8.98 1.21 10.30
CA LYS A 48 -9.93 1.71 9.29
C LYS A 48 -9.30 1.89 7.91
N LEU A 49 -8.03 2.29 7.86
CA LEU A 49 -7.31 2.48 6.60
C LEU A 49 -6.91 1.15 5.95
N THR A 50 -6.49 0.16 6.75
CA THR A 50 -5.93 -1.09 6.20
C THR A 50 -6.96 -2.21 6.03
N GLU A 51 -7.97 -2.28 6.90
CA GLU A 51 -8.91 -3.40 6.95
C GLU A 51 -9.70 -3.62 5.64
N PRO A 52 -10.17 -2.58 4.91
CA PRO A 52 -10.86 -2.81 3.64
C PRO A 52 -10.02 -3.57 2.61
N VAL A 53 -8.71 -3.37 2.61
CA VAL A 53 -7.77 -4.09 1.72
C VAL A 53 -7.46 -5.46 2.31
N TYR A 54 -7.22 -5.54 3.62
CA TYR A 54 -6.89 -6.80 4.29
C TYR A 54 -8.03 -7.81 4.18
N ALA A 55 -9.27 -7.39 4.44
CA ALA A 55 -10.46 -8.22 4.33
C ALA A 55 -10.65 -8.79 2.91
N LYS A 56 -10.37 -7.99 1.87
CA LYS A 56 -10.40 -8.46 0.49
C LYS A 56 -9.37 -9.55 0.24
N ILE A 57 -8.13 -9.36 0.70
CA ILE A 57 -7.07 -10.35 0.51
C ILE A 57 -7.36 -11.65 1.28
N ARG A 58 -7.75 -11.53 2.55
CA ARG A 58 -8.14 -12.65 3.41
C ARG A 58 -9.31 -13.48 2.83
N ARG A 59 -10.17 -12.85 2.03
CA ARG A 59 -11.27 -13.54 1.33
C ARG A 59 -10.79 -14.43 0.19
N PHE A 60 -9.71 -14.06 -0.50
CA PHE A 60 -9.18 -14.85 -1.62
C PHE A 60 -8.19 -15.91 -1.16
N ILE A 61 -7.36 -15.59 -0.17
CA ILE A 61 -6.31 -16.47 0.33
C ILE A 61 -6.36 -16.42 1.86
N PRO A 62 -6.39 -17.58 2.56
CA PRO A 62 -6.22 -17.60 4.00
C PRO A 62 -4.78 -17.18 4.34
N THR A 63 -4.64 -15.98 4.88
CA THR A 63 -3.36 -15.34 5.19
C THR A 63 -2.96 -15.40 6.66
N ILE A 64 -3.74 -16.10 7.50
CA ILE A 64 -3.41 -16.28 8.91
C ILE A 64 -2.71 -17.63 9.05
N ILE A 65 -1.40 -17.61 9.32
CA ILE A 65 -0.56 -18.82 9.43
C ILE A 65 0.04 -18.84 10.82
N GLY A 66 -0.24 -19.90 11.60
CA GLY A 66 0.33 -20.05 12.95
C GLY A 66 -0.03 -18.91 13.92
N GLY A 67 -1.18 -18.24 13.71
CA GLY A 67 -1.60 -17.09 14.51
C GLY A 67 -0.98 -15.75 14.14
N ILE A 68 -0.12 -15.71 13.11
CA ILE A 68 0.43 -14.48 12.55
C ILE A 68 -0.27 -14.16 11.23
N ASP A 69 -0.66 -12.91 11.06
CA ASP A 69 -1.27 -12.44 9.82
C ASP A 69 -0.20 -11.98 8.82
N ILE A 70 -0.06 -12.71 7.71
CA ILE A 70 0.85 -12.35 6.61
C ILE A 70 0.22 -11.40 5.58
N THR A 71 -1.04 -10.99 5.77
CA THR A 71 -1.75 -10.05 4.89
C THR A 71 -0.97 -8.74 4.65
N PRO A 72 -0.36 -8.09 5.67
CA PRO A 72 0.38 -6.85 5.44
C PRO A 72 1.55 -7.03 4.47
N ILE A 73 2.24 -8.17 4.52
CA ILE A 73 3.36 -8.48 3.61
C ILE A 73 2.86 -8.57 2.17
N ILE A 74 1.75 -9.29 1.96
CA ILE A 74 1.14 -9.44 0.64
C ILE A 74 0.71 -8.08 0.09
N VAL A 75 0.11 -7.22 0.91
CA VAL A 75 -0.26 -5.85 0.52
C VAL A 75 0.96 -5.04 0.12
N ILE A 76 2.02 -5.06 0.93
CA ILE A 76 3.27 -4.33 0.65
C ILE A 76 3.86 -4.79 -0.68
N LEU A 77 3.93 -6.10 -0.93
CA LEU A 77 4.45 -6.64 -2.19
C LEU A 77 3.60 -6.24 -3.40
N ALA A 78 2.27 -6.29 -3.26
CA ALA A 78 1.36 -5.86 -4.32
C ALA A 78 1.51 -4.37 -4.63
N LEU A 79 1.60 -3.51 -3.61
CA LEU A 79 1.81 -2.08 -3.77
C LEU A 79 3.18 -1.76 -4.38
N GLN A 80 4.23 -2.45 -3.95
CA GLN A 80 5.56 -2.33 -4.55
C GLN A 80 5.53 -2.73 -6.02
N PHE A 81 4.86 -3.84 -6.36
CA PHE A 81 4.69 -4.26 -7.75
C PHE A 81 3.95 -3.19 -8.58
N ILE A 82 2.85 -2.64 -8.07
CA ILE A 82 2.10 -1.57 -8.75
C ILE A 82 3.01 -0.35 -8.98
N ASN A 83 3.78 0.06 -7.98
CA ASN A 83 4.71 1.18 -8.12
C ASN A 83 5.83 0.88 -9.15
N LEU A 84 6.45 -0.30 -9.07
CA LEU A 84 7.53 -0.67 -9.97
C LEU A 84 7.06 -0.90 -11.40
N PHE A 85 5.85 -1.40 -11.61
CA PHE A 85 5.34 -1.73 -12.92
C PHE A 85 4.53 -0.58 -13.51
N PHE A 86 3.40 -0.23 -12.90
CA PHE A 86 2.47 0.78 -13.47
C PHE A 86 3.06 2.18 -13.46
N VAL A 87 3.67 2.62 -12.36
CA VAL A 87 4.22 3.99 -12.32
C VAL A 87 5.41 4.12 -13.26
N LYS A 88 6.31 3.13 -13.32
CA LYS A 88 7.41 3.15 -14.31
C LYS A 88 6.90 3.10 -15.74
N LEU A 89 5.82 2.37 -16.01
CA LEU A 89 5.18 2.36 -17.33
C LEU A 89 4.67 3.75 -17.72
N LEU A 90 4.04 4.49 -16.79
CA LEU A 90 3.62 5.88 -17.02
C LEU A 90 4.80 6.80 -17.29
N TYR A 91 5.90 6.66 -16.55
CA TYR A 91 7.13 7.41 -16.83
C TYR A 91 7.72 7.09 -18.20
N SER A 92 7.78 5.80 -18.56
CA SER A 92 8.26 5.35 -19.87
C SER A 92 7.43 5.96 -20.99
N PHE A 93 6.10 5.86 -20.89
CA PHE A 93 5.18 6.45 -21.85
C PHE A 93 5.35 7.96 -21.98
N ALA A 94 5.48 8.68 -20.85
CA ALA A 94 5.73 10.11 -20.88
C ALA A 94 7.05 10.47 -21.58
N ASN A 95 8.10 9.65 -21.45
CA ASN A 95 9.39 9.89 -22.07
C ASN A 95 9.38 9.61 -23.58
N THR A 96 8.42 8.82 -24.07
CA THR A 96 8.23 8.57 -25.51
C THR A 96 7.41 9.66 -26.23
N LEU A 97 6.77 10.58 -25.49
CA LEU A 97 5.93 11.68 -25.98
C LEU A 97 6.68 13.03 -26.06
#